data_AF-Q43651-F1
#
_entry.id   AF-Q43651-F1
#
_cell.length_a   1.000
_cell.length_b   1.000
_cell.length_c   1.000
_cell.angle_alpha   90.00
_cell.angle_beta   90.00
_cell.angle_gamma   90.00
#
_symmetry.space_group_name_H-M   'P 1'
#
loop_
_entity.id
_entity.type
_entity.pdbx_description
1 polymer ?
#
loop_
_entity_poly.entity_id
_entity_poly.type
_entity_poly.pdbx_seq_one_letter_code
_entity_poly.pdbx_strand_id
1 'polypeptide(L)'
;ESKFAHIIVFFLLATSFETLLARKESDGPEVIELLKEFECNGKQFWPELIGVPTKLAKEIIEKENSLINNVQILLNGSPVTMDYRCNRVRLFDNILGDVVQIPRVA
;
A
#
# COMPACT_ATOMS: atom_id res chain seq x y z
N GLU A 1 26.59 -1.52 -54.68
CA GLU A 1 25.35 -2.22 -54.26
C GLU A 1 25.29 -2.51 -52.75
N SER A 2 26.31 -3.16 -52.15
CA SER A 2 26.33 -3.50 -50.70
C SER A 2 26.11 -2.33 -49.71
N LYS A 3 26.65 -1.13 -49.99
CA LYS A 3 26.51 0.04 -49.09
C LYS A 3 25.06 0.53 -48.96
N PHE A 4 24.26 0.44 -50.03
CA PHE A 4 22.85 0.83 -49.99
C PHE A 4 22.00 -0.17 -49.19
N ALA A 5 22.32 -1.47 -49.29
CA ALA A 5 21.63 -2.50 -48.51
C ALA A 5 21.80 -2.30 -46.99
N HIS A 6 23.00 -1.92 -46.54
CA HIS A 6 23.26 -1.64 -45.11
C HIS A 6 22.48 -0.42 -44.61
N ILE A 7 22.40 0.62 -45.43
CA ILE A 7 21.65 1.84 -45.11
C ILE A 7 20.16 1.50 -44.97
N ILE A 8 19.61 0.71 -45.90
CA ILE A 8 18.20 0.29 -45.85
C ILE A 8 17.93 -0.58 -44.63
N VAL A 9 18.80 -1.55 -44.31
CA VAL A 9 18.67 -2.37 -43.09
C VAL A 9 18.74 -1.53 -41.83
N PHE A 10 19.62 -0.54 -41.77
CA PHE A 10 19.72 0.38 -40.64
C PHE A 10 18.44 1.22 -40.48
N PHE A 11 17.88 1.75 -41.57
CA PHE A 11 16.61 2.48 -41.52
C PHE A 11 15.43 1.58 -41.13
N LEU A 12 15.35 0.36 -41.67
CA LEU A 12 14.31 -0.61 -41.29
C LEU A 12 14.43 -1.00 -39.81
N LEU A 13 15.64 -1.26 -39.32
CA LEU A 13 15.89 -1.50 -37.90
C LEU A 13 15.48 -0.28 -37.05
N ALA A 14 15.90 0.93 -37.43
CA ALA A 14 15.54 2.15 -36.70
C ALA A 14 14.01 2.35 -36.62
N THR A 15 13.28 2.14 -37.72
CA THR A 15 11.81 2.21 -37.71
C THR A 15 11.15 1.10 -36.88
N SER A 16 11.77 -0.08 -36.80
CA SER A 16 11.32 -1.15 -35.91
C SER A 16 11.58 -0.84 -34.43
N PHE A 17 12.68 -0.16 -34.10
CA PHE A 17 12.97 0.27 -32.73
C PHE A 17 12.00 1.37 -32.26
N GLU A 18 11.66 2.33 -33.12
CA GLU A 18 10.66 3.36 -32.78
C GLU A 18 9.27 2.76 -32.51
N THR A 19 8.86 1.74 -33.27
CA THR A 19 7.58 1.03 -33.00
C THR A 19 7.62 0.19 -31.71
N LEU A 20 8.81 -0.27 -31.29
CA LEU A 20 8.99 -0.97 -30.00
C LEU A 20 8.97 -0.01 -28.80
N LEU A 21 9.57 1.18 -28.92
CA LEU A 21 9.56 2.22 -27.89
C LEU A 21 8.20 2.96 -27.81
N ALA A 22 7.42 2.95 -28.89
CA ALA A 22 6.05 3.45 -28.92
C ALA A 22 5.04 2.54 -28.20
N ARG A 23 5.42 1.32 -27.77
CA ARG A 23 4.71 0.64 -26.66
C ARG A 23 5.03 1.37 -25.36
N LYS A 24 4.48 2.57 -25.28
CA LYS A 24 4.27 3.32 -24.06
C LYS A 24 3.63 2.35 -23.06
N GLU A 25 4.29 2.19 -21.92
CA GLU A 25 3.65 1.80 -20.67
C GLU A 25 2.52 2.81 -20.46
N SER A 26 1.35 2.43 -20.96
CA SER A 26 0.12 3.15 -20.75
C SER A 26 -0.23 2.85 -19.30
N ASP A 27 0.29 3.65 -18.38
CA ASP A 27 -0.44 3.99 -17.16
C ASP A 27 -1.75 4.64 -17.60
N GLY A 28 -2.68 3.80 -18.05
CA GLY A 28 -3.97 4.19 -18.56
C GLY A 28 -4.87 4.63 -17.40
N PRO A 29 -5.98 5.30 -17.70
CA PRO A 29 -6.97 5.67 -16.69
C PRO A 29 -7.48 4.46 -15.88
N GLU A 30 -7.48 3.26 -16.48
CA GLU A 30 -7.84 2.00 -15.83
C GLU A 30 -6.88 1.60 -14.69
N VAL A 31 -5.56 1.85 -14.84
CA VAL A 31 -4.57 1.58 -13.79
C VAL A 31 -4.76 2.54 -12.61
N ILE A 32 -5.08 3.81 -12.90
CA ILE A 32 -5.35 4.83 -11.87
C ILE A 32 -6.68 4.54 -11.14
N GLU A 33 -7.70 4.08 -11.87
CA GLU A 33 -8.99 3.67 -11.30
C GLU A 33 -8.84 2.42 -10.41
N LEU A 34 -8.06 1.42 -10.84
CA LEU A 34 -7.67 0.27 -10.03
C LEU A 34 -6.93 0.67 -8.75
N LEU A 35 -5.95 1.58 -8.83
CA LEU A 35 -5.23 2.06 -7.64
C LEU A 35 -6.16 2.74 -6.62
N LYS A 36 -7.22 3.40 -7.10
CA LYS A 36 -8.23 4.02 -6.25
C LYS A 36 -9.11 3.01 -5.51
N GLU A 37 -9.32 1.81 -6.06
CA GLU A 37 -10.06 0.74 -5.38
C GLU A 37 -9.28 0.11 -4.22
N PHE A 38 -7.95 0.18 -4.24
CA PHE A 38 -7.10 -0.38 -3.17
C PHE A 38 -6.79 0.60 -2.04
N GLU A 39 -7.26 1.86 -2.12
CA GLU A 39 -6.99 2.86 -1.11
C GLU A 39 -7.96 2.72 0.08
N CYS A 40 -7.40 2.51 1.28
CA CYS A 40 -8.21 2.46 2.50
C CYS A 40 -8.66 3.86 2.89
N ASN A 41 -9.97 4.04 3.02
CA ASN A 41 -10.56 5.32 3.42
C ASN A 41 -10.41 5.58 4.93
N GLY A 42 -10.44 6.87 5.31
CA GLY A 42 -10.39 7.31 6.69
C GLY A 42 -8.97 7.36 7.27
N LYS A 43 -8.85 7.70 8.56
CA LYS A 43 -7.56 7.80 9.26
C LYS A 43 -6.87 6.43 9.30
N GLN A 44 -5.57 6.40 8.98
CA GLN A 44 -4.80 5.15 8.84
C GLN A 44 -3.74 4.94 9.93
N PHE A 45 -3.37 5.98 10.67
CA PHE A 45 -2.30 5.95 11.68
C PHE A 45 -2.70 6.74 12.92
N TRP A 46 -2.27 6.28 14.09
CA TRP A 46 -2.56 6.90 15.39
C TRP A 46 -1.30 7.05 16.26
N PRO A 47 -0.30 7.83 15.82
CA PRO A 47 0.95 8.01 16.58
C PRO A 47 0.74 8.53 18.01
N GLU A 48 -0.32 9.30 18.25
CA GLU A 48 -0.70 9.85 19.55
C GLU A 48 -1.16 8.80 20.57
N LEU A 49 -1.45 7.57 20.14
CA LEU A 49 -1.93 6.50 21.02
C LEU A 49 -0.82 5.68 21.68
N ILE A 50 0.45 5.95 21.38
CA ILE A 50 1.56 5.31 22.13
C ILE A 50 1.47 5.69 23.61
N GLY A 51 1.53 4.69 24.48
CA GLY A 51 1.41 4.84 25.94
C GLY A 51 -0.04 4.95 26.44
N VAL A 52 -1.04 4.91 25.56
CA VAL A 52 -2.46 4.88 25.95
C VAL A 52 -2.88 3.45 26.29
N PRO A 53 -3.72 3.21 27.31
CA PRO A 53 -4.28 1.90 27.59
C PRO A 53 -5.04 1.34 26.37
N THR A 54 -4.79 0.08 26.00
CA THR A 54 -5.31 -0.50 24.75
C THR A 54 -6.84 -0.48 24.63
N LYS A 55 -7.55 -0.61 25.74
CA LYS A 55 -9.02 -0.50 25.77
C LYS A 55 -9.50 0.89 25.33
N LEU A 56 -8.87 1.94 25.84
CA LEU A 56 -9.18 3.32 25.44
C LEU A 56 -8.72 3.60 24.00
N ALA A 57 -7.52 3.13 23.62
CA ALA A 57 -7.02 3.27 22.26
C ALA A 57 -7.96 2.63 21.23
N LYS A 58 -8.53 1.45 21.55
CA LYS A 58 -9.53 0.78 20.72
C LYS A 58 -10.77 1.64 20.49
N GLU A 59 -11.34 2.21 21.55
CA GLU A 59 -12.52 3.08 21.45
C GLU A 59 -12.24 4.33 20.60
N ILE A 60 -11.05 4.92 20.72
CA ILE A 60 -10.62 6.07 19.92
C ILE A 60 -10.54 5.68 18.43
N ILE A 61 -9.90 4.56 18.12
CA ILE A 61 -9.74 4.09 16.73
C ILE A 61 -11.09 3.83 16.06
N GLU A 62 -11.98 3.08 16.72
CA GLU A 62 -13.31 2.75 16.19
C GLU A 62 -14.17 4.01 15.99
N LYS A 63 -13.98 5.04 16.81
CA LYS A 63 -14.64 6.34 16.69
C LYS A 63 -14.08 7.19 15.55
N GLU A 64 -12.76 7.22 15.39
CA GLU A 64 -12.10 8.07 14.39
C GLU A 64 -12.10 7.48 12.98
N ASN A 65 -12.16 6.15 12.86
CA ASN A 65 -12.35 5.47 11.60
C ASN A 65 -13.40 4.35 11.74
N SER A 66 -14.66 4.67 11.42
CA SER A 66 -15.79 3.75 11.50
C SER A 66 -15.74 2.58 10.51
N LEU A 67 -14.79 2.58 9.57
CA LEU A 67 -14.53 1.46 8.66
C LEU A 67 -13.69 0.36 9.33
N ILE A 68 -13.04 0.68 10.46
CA ILE A 68 -12.36 -0.30 11.30
C ILE A 68 -13.40 -1.05 12.14
N ASN A 69 -13.57 -2.33 11.88
CA ASN A 69 -14.43 -3.22 12.68
C ASN A 69 -13.66 -4.38 13.32
N ASN A 70 -12.34 -4.41 13.14
CA ASN A 70 -11.46 -5.46 13.66
C ASN A 70 -10.24 -4.84 14.36
N VAL A 71 -10.41 -4.47 15.62
CA VAL A 71 -9.29 -4.06 16.48
C VAL A 71 -8.82 -5.24 17.32
N GLN A 72 -7.59 -5.69 17.07
CA GLN A 72 -6.96 -6.80 17.80
C GLN A 72 -6.00 -6.25 18.84
N ILE A 73 -6.05 -6.78 20.06
CA ILE A 73 -5.10 -6.45 21.13
C ILE A 73 -4.17 -7.65 21.30
N LEU A 74 -2.86 -7.42 21.18
CA LEU A 74 -1.83 -8.44 21.14
C LEU A 74 -0.65 -8.00 22.00
N LEU A 75 0.01 -8.94 22.69
CA LEU A 75 1.26 -8.63 23.37
C LEU A 75 2.34 -8.25 22.34
N ASN A 76 3.16 -7.26 22.64
CA ASN A 76 4.25 -6.85 21.78
C ASN A 76 5.18 -8.04 21.45
N GLY A 77 5.49 -8.21 20.16
CA GLY A 77 6.24 -9.36 19.65
C GLY A 77 5.39 -10.59 19.28
N SER A 78 4.07 -10.55 19.47
CA SER A 78 3.18 -11.64 19.01
C SER A 78 3.28 -11.82 17.49
N PRO A 79 3.35 -13.06 16.98
CA PRO A 79 3.35 -13.31 15.55
C PRO A 79 2.00 -12.93 14.94
N VAL A 80 2.03 -12.25 13.79
CA VAL A 80 0.82 -11.83 13.06
C VAL A 80 0.95 -12.18 11.58
N THR A 81 -0.18 -12.30 10.91
CA THR A 81 -0.23 -12.49 9.46
C THR A 81 0.23 -11.22 8.74
N MET A 82 0.91 -11.39 7.60
CA MET A 82 1.43 -10.30 6.76
C MET A 82 0.41 -9.80 5.72
N ASP A 83 -0.85 -10.23 5.80
CA ASP A 83 -1.92 -9.71 4.94
C ASP A 83 -2.26 -8.26 5.30
N TYR A 84 -2.70 -7.48 4.30
CA TYR A 84 -3.15 -6.11 4.48
C TYR A 84 -4.68 -6.02 4.45
N ARG A 85 -5.30 -5.41 5.46
CA ARG A 85 -6.77 -5.28 5.58
C ARG A 85 -7.19 -3.89 6.02
N CYS A 86 -7.94 -3.19 5.17
CA CYS A 86 -8.44 -1.83 5.45
C CYS A 86 -9.31 -1.71 6.70
N ASN A 87 -9.92 -2.81 7.15
CA ASN A 87 -10.84 -2.81 8.30
C ASN A 87 -10.18 -3.27 9.61
N ARG A 88 -8.85 -3.46 9.62
CA ARG A 88 -8.12 -4.02 10.76
C ARG A 88 -7.06 -3.06 11.29
N VAL A 89 -7.00 -2.95 12.62
CA VAL A 89 -5.89 -2.34 13.35
C VAL A 89 -5.42 -3.32 14.42
N ARG A 90 -4.11 -3.45 14.57
CA ARG A 90 -3.49 -4.24 15.63
C ARG A 90 -2.88 -3.31 16.66
N LEU A 91 -3.36 -3.41 17.89
CA LEU A 91 -2.80 -2.77 19.07
C LEU A 91 -1.82 -3.73 19.72
N PHE A 92 -0.55 -3.33 19.81
CA PHE A 92 0.47 -4.07 20.53
C PHE A 92 0.66 -3.47 21.91
N ASP A 93 0.39 -4.24 22.97
CA ASP A 93 0.61 -3.82 24.35
C ASP A 93 1.87 -4.38 25.00
N ASN A 94 2.29 -3.70 26.06
CA ASN A 94 3.24 -4.24 27.02
C ASN A 94 2.50 -5.01 28.15
N ILE A 95 3.26 -5.50 29.12
CA ILE A 95 2.72 -6.19 30.30
C ILE A 95 1.83 -5.30 31.20
N LEU A 96 1.85 -3.98 31.01
CA LEU A 96 1.01 -3.02 31.73
C LEU A 96 -0.31 -2.75 31.00
N GLY A 97 -0.47 -3.24 29.76
CA GLY A 97 -1.67 -3.01 28.94
C GLY A 97 -1.64 -1.72 28.13
N ASP A 98 -0.47 -1.07 28.02
CA ASP A 98 -0.31 0.18 27.26
C ASP A 98 0.23 -0.09 25.86
N VAL A 99 -0.24 0.68 24.89
CA VAL A 99 0.20 0.62 23.49
C VAL A 99 1.69 0.97 23.37
N VAL A 100 2.47 0.11 22.71
CA VAL A 100 3.91 0.31 22.51
C VAL A 100 4.37 0.47 21.06
N GLN A 101 3.47 0.23 20.10
CA GLN A 101 3.72 0.49 18.68
C GLN A 101 2.68 1.45 18.13
N ILE A 102 3.04 2.21 17.09
CA ILE A 102 2.09 3.09 16.39
C ILE A 102 0.96 2.22 15.81
N PRO A 103 -0.29 2.38 16.28
CA PRO A 103 -1.43 1.71 15.67
C PRO A 103 -1.60 2.20 14.25
N ARG A 104 -1.82 1.25 13.34
CA ARG A 104 -2.06 1.52 11.92
C ARG A 104 -3.02 0.51 11.32
N VAL A 105 -3.66 0.91 10.23
CA VAL A 105 -4.39 0.00 9.36
C VAL A 105 -3.40 -1.00 8.76
N ALA A 106 -3.68 -2.29 8.98
CA ALA A 106 -2.86 -3.40 8.50
C ALA A 106 -3.63 -4.71 8.57
#